data_AF-A0A023B9R6-F1
#
_entry.id   AF-A0A023B9R6-F1
#
_cell.length_a   1.000
_cell.length_b   1.000
_cell.length_c   1.000
_cell.angle_alpha   90.00
_cell.angle_beta   90.00
_cell.angle_gamma   90.00
#
_symmetry.space_group_name_H-M   'P 1'
#
loop_
_entity.id
_entity.type
_entity.pdbx_description
1 polymer ?
#
loop_
_entity_poly.entity_id
_entity_poly.type
_entity_poly.pdbx_seq_one_letter_code
_entity_poly.pdbx_strand_id
1 'polypeptide(L)'
;MAPGHPADAIVPTYEVFALRHSVRSQDLTPDERARAKSDMLKLIDQDNMVVFYERVCSEFDWSVDTNLVSKMKAENTKNLKELQDAITEAEKQYGDVEIKDGKLAIAHHYCRIGDWQTAQERYEDLLDAKALDSTSKVNIYLTLMRIALFEKDVTKCQEWLDKAEKQFEVAGDWETRNRVRVYEAMHLAQNLRKFEKAAELLISSLATFTASELLSFEHFVTLTVLLSAASLERPILKQNVQRSPEVLQVLAGKSRLATFFNSLM
;
A
#
# COMPACT_ATOMS: atom_id res chain seq x y z
N MET A 1 -15.72 -8.38 11.04
CA MET A 1 -15.96 -6.93 11.18
C MET A 1 -15.63 -6.52 12.60
N ALA A 2 -14.38 -6.11 12.82
CA ALA A 2 -14.02 -5.28 13.96
C ALA A 2 -13.81 -3.87 13.39
N PRO A 3 -14.31 -2.81 14.05
CA PRO A 3 -14.06 -1.45 13.61
C PRO A 3 -12.59 -1.14 13.87
N GLY A 4 -11.83 -1.02 12.78
CA GLY A 4 -10.40 -0.70 12.78
C GLY A 4 -10.12 0.68 13.36
N HIS A 5 -8.90 0.83 13.87
CA HIS A 5 -8.36 2.01 14.52
C HIS A 5 -8.40 3.22 13.56
N PRO A 6 -8.44 4.49 14.01
CA PRO A 6 -8.49 5.66 13.13
C PRO A 6 -7.30 5.80 12.16
N ALA A 7 -6.25 4.99 12.35
CA ALA A 7 -5.12 4.84 11.43
C ALA A 7 -5.43 3.97 10.20
N ASP A 8 -6.60 3.34 10.13
CA ASP A 8 -7.06 2.43 9.07
C ASP A 8 -7.79 3.14 7.91
N ALA A 9 -7.67 4.47 7.79
CA ALA A 9 -8.00 5.17 6.56
C ALA A 9 -6.88 4.88 5.54
N ILE A 10 -6.93 3.67 4.99
CA ILE A 10 -5.94 3.08 4.10
C ILE A 10 -5.89 3.88 2.80
N VAL A 11 -4.71 4.38 2.52
CA VAL A 11 -4.39 5.16 1.34
C VAL A 11 -2.99 4.74 0.87
N PRO A 12 -2.75 4.43 -0.42
CA PRO A 12 -3.64 3.95 -1.47
C PRO A 12 -3.93 2.44 -1.34
N THR A 13 -5.17 2.01 -1.59
CA THR A 13 -5.54 0.59 -1.53
C THR A 13 -4.85 -0.18 -2.65
N TYR A 14 -3.88 -1.04 -2.32
CA TYR A 14 -3.23 -1.98 -3.24
C TYR A 14 -4.21 -2.67 -4.20
N GLU A 15 -5.43 -2.92 -3.72
CA GLU A 15 -6.54 -3.50 -4.48
C GLU A 15 -6.87 -2.73 -5.76
N VAL A 16 -6.91 -1.39 -5.72
CA VAL A 16 -7.19 -0.56 -6.91
C VAL A 16 -6.12 -0.79 -7.98
N PHE A 17 -4.86 -0.96 -7.59
CA PHE A 17 -3.76 -1.22 -8.51
C PHE A 17 -3.75 -2.66 -9.03
N ALA A 18 -4.06 -3.63 -8.17
CA ALA A 18 -4.21 -5.02 -8.56
C ALA A 18 -5.34 -5.18 -9.59
N LEU A 19 -6.46 -4.46 -9.39
CA LEU A 19 -7.57 -4.40 -10.33
C LEU A 19 -7.18 -3.71 -11.64
N ARG A 20 -6.46 -2.57 -11.58
CA ARG A 20 -5.91 -1.92 -12.78
C ARG A 20 -5.00 -2.87 -13.59
N HIS A 21 -4.14 -3.62 -12.91
CA HIS A 21 -3.31 -4.62 -13.59
C HIS A 21 -4.15 -5.74 -14.21
N SER A 22 -5.18 -6.20 -13.50
CA SER A 22 -6.09 -7.25 -13.97
C SER A 22 -6.88 -6.81 -15.21
N VAL A 23 -7.32 -5.56 -15.27
CA VAL A 23 -7.98 -4.99 -16.46
C VAL A 23 -7.05 -4.99 -17.68
N ARG A 24 -5.75 -4.71 -17.46
CA ARG A 24 -4.73 -4.68 -18.52
C ARG A 24 -4.28 -6.07 -18.97
N SER A 25 -4.32 -7.07 -18.08
CA SER A 25 -3.76 -8.39 -18.37
C SER A 25 -4.52 -9.09 -19.50
N GLN A 26 -3.77 -9.64 -20.47
CA GLN A 26 -4.32 -10.42 -21.57
C GLN A 26 -4.62 -11.87 -21.17
N ASP A 27 -4.12 -12.31 -20.01
CA ASP A 27 -4.26 -13.68 -19.52
C ASP A 27 -5.61 -13.92 -18.84
N LEU A 28 -6.38 -12.86 -18.58
CA LEU A 28 -7.70 -12.92 -17.95
C LEU A 28 -8.82 -12.99 -18.99
N THR A 29 -9.85 -13.77 -18.67
CA THR A 29 -11.04 -13.86 -19.52
C THR A 29 -11.73 -12.49 -19.63
N PRO A 30 -12.48 -12.22 -20.73
CA PRO A 30 -13.23 -10.98 -20.87
C PRO A 30 -14.16 -10.70 -19.66
N ASP A 31 -14.78 -11.74 -19.10
CA ASP A 31 -15.68 -11.62 -17.95
C ASP A 31 -14.95 -11.27 -16.64
N GLU A 32 -13.74 -11.79 -16.44
CA GLU A 32 -12.88 -11.42 -15.31
C GLU A 32 -12.41 -9.98 -15.43
N ARG A 33 -12.05 -9.53 -16.64
CA ARG A 33 -11.69 -8.12 -16.89
C ARG A 33 -12.85 -7.16 -16.67
N ALA A 34 -14.06 -7.56 -17.08
CA ALA A 34 -15.27 -6.77 -16.84
C ALA A 34 -15.59 -6.65 -15.34
N ARG A 35 -15.44 -7.74 -14.58
CA ARG A 35 -15.58 -7.73 -13.12
C ARG A 35 -14.54 -6.84 -12.46
N ALA A 36 -13.26 -6.99 -12.83
CA ALA A 36 -12.17 -6.15 -12.31
C ALA A 36 -12.40 -4.66 -12.60
N LYS A 37 -12.90 -4.32 -13.80
CA LYS A 37 -13.30 -2.95 -14.15
C LYS A 37 -14.42 -2.44 -13.25
N SER A 38 -15.48 -3.22 -13.07
CA SER A 38 -16.61 -2.85 -12.20
C SER A 38 -16.14 -2.60 -10.76
N ASP A 39 -15.34 -3.49 -10.21
CA ASP A 39 -14.88 -3.37 -8.82
C ASP A 39 -13.89 -2.21 -8.64
N MET A 40 -13.06 -1.94 -9.65
CA MET A 40 -12.20 -0.75 -9.67
C MET A 40 -13.02 0.54 -9.67
N LEU A 41 -14.07 0.63 -10.49
CA LEU A 41 -14.93 1.82 -10.56
C LEU A 41 -15.69 2.06 -9.24
N LYS A 42 -16.09 1.00 -8.54
CA LYS A 42 -16.71 1.12 -7.20
C LYS A 42 -15.76 1.74 -6.19
N LEU A 43 -14.50 1.28 -6.15
CA LEU A 43 -13.49 1.83 -5.25
C LEU A 43 -13.18 3.30 -5.59
N ILE A 44 -13.11 3.63 -6.89
CA ILE A 44 -12.92 5.01 -7.36
C ILE A 44 -14.05 5.94 -6.89
N ASP A 45 -15.32 5.54 -6.98
CA ASP A 45 -16.46 6.34 -6.50
C ASP A 45 -16.50 6.41 -4.96
N GLN A 46 -16.13 5.34 -4.26
CA GLN A 46 -16.07 5.32 -2.79
C GLN A 46 -15.03 6.28 -2.22
N ASP A 47 -13.86 6.38 -2.87
CA ASP A 47 -12.75 7.23 -2.42
C ASP A 47 -12.63 8.55 -3.17
N ASN A 48 -13.59 8.87 -4.05
CA ASN A 48 -13.63 10.08 -4.87
C ASN A 48 -12.31 10.31 -5.64
N MET A 49 -11.76 9.26 -6.25
CA MET A 49 -10.43 9.27 -6.87
C MET A 49 -10.41 9.90 -8.26
N VAL A 50 -10.61 11.20 -8.34
CA VAL A 50 -10.75 11.95 -9.60
C VAL A 50 -9.52 11.83 -10.50
N VAL A 51 -8.34 12.14 -9.97
CA VAL A 51 -7.09 12.18 -10.75
C VAL A 51 -6.74 10.78 -11.28
N PHE A 52 -6.94 9.77 -10.44
CA PHE A 52 -6.74 8.38 -10.83
C PHE A 52 -7.76 7.93 -11.89
N TYR A 53 -9.04 8.32 -11.75
CA TYR A 53 -10.08 8.00 -12.73
C TYR A 53 -9.78 8.59 -14.10
N GLU A 54 -9.41 9.88 -14.17
CA GLU A 54 -9.04 10.55 -15.42
C GLU A 54 -7.81 9.86 -16.06
N ARG A 55 -6.80 9.48 -15.25
CA ARG A 55 -5.61 8.72 -15.71
C ARG A 55 -5.97 7.34 -16.26
N VAL A 56 -6.82 6.58 -15.56
CA VAL A 56 -7.26 5.24 -15.97
C VAL A 56 -8.12 5.31 -17.24
N CYS A 57 -9.04 6.27 -17.33
CA CYS A 57 -9.84 6.46 -18.54
C CYS A 57 -8.96 6.78 -19.74
N SER A 58 -7.93 7.61 -19.55
CA SER A 58 -6.95 7.92 -20.60
C SER A 58 -6.08 6.71 -20.99
N GLU A 59 -5.70 5.87 -20.02
CA GLU A 59 -4.87 4.69 -20.29
C GLU A 59 -5.61 3.57 -21.04
N PHE A 60 -6.91 3.41 -20.79
CA PHE A 60 -7.72 2.35 -21.40
C PHE A 60 -8.69 2.84 -22.48
N ASP A 61 -8.56 4.10 -22.93
CA ASP A 61 -9.44 4.74 -23.90
C ASP A 61 -10.93 4.64 -23.52
N TRP A 62 -11.26 4.84 -22.24
CA TRP A 62 -12.64 4.81 -21.76
C TRP A 62 -13.28 6.19 -21.78
N SER A 63 -14.58 6.25 -22.01
CA SER A 63 -15.37 7.47 -21.89
C SER A 63 -15.41 7.95 -20.45
N VAL A 64 -14.99 9.20 -20.22
CA VAL A 64 -15.05 9.86 -18.93
C VAL A 64 -16.50 10.26 -18.63
N ASP A 65 -17.04 9.80 -17.50
CA ASP A 65 -18.33 10.27 -17.00
C ASP A 65 -18.17 11.64 -16.32
N THR A 66 -18.60 12.70 -17.01
CA THR A 66 -18.50 14.08 -16.53
C THR A 66 -19.34 14.34 -15.28
N ASN A 67 -20.45 13.62 -15.10
CA ASN A 67 -21.32 13.78 -13.92
C ASN A 67 -20.65 13.16 -12.69
N LEU A 68 -20.06 11.99 -12.84
CA LEU A 68 -19.30 11.33 -11.78
C LEU A 68 -18.09 12.19 -11.36
N VAL A 69 -17.33 12.70 -12.32
CA VAL A 69 -16.18 13.60 -12.05
C VAL A 69 -16.62 14.87 -11.33
N SER A 70 -17.73 15.48 -11.73
CA SER A 70 -18.22 16.71 -11.08
C SER A 70 -18.66 16.44 -9.63
N LYS A 71 -19.36 15.32 -9.40
CA LYS A 71 -19.77 14.88 -8.05
C LYS A 71 -18.54 14.66 -7.15
N MET A 72 -17.56 13.89 -7.62
CA MET A 72 -16.33 13.61 -6.86
C MET A 72 -15.52 14.89 -6.59
N LYS A 73 -15.39 15.79 -7.57
CA LYS A 73 -14.70 17.09 -7.38
C LYS A 73 -15.40 17.97 -6.34
N ALA A 74 -16.73 17.99 -6.34
CA ALA A 74 -17.51 18.75 -5.36
C ALA A 74 -17.31 18.21 -3.94
N GLU A 75 -17.38 16.89 -3.75
CA GLU A 75 -17.17 16.24 -2.45
C GLU A 75 -15.73 16.47 -1.95
N ASN A 76 -14.73 16.34 -2.83
CA ASN A 76 -13.32 16.60 -2.48
C ASN A 76 -13.09 18.06 -2.08
N THR A 77 -13.68 19.01 -2.80
CA THR A 77 -13.53 20.45 -2.47
C THR A 77 -14.16 20.76 -1.11
N LYS A 78 -15.30 20.15 -0.79
CA LYS A 78 -15.95 20.28 0.52
C LYS A 78 -15.08 19.70 1.64
N ASN A 79 -14.62 18.45 1.48
CA ASN A 79 -13.78 17.78 2.48
C ASN A 79 -12.45 18.52 2.71
N LEU A 80 -11.80 18.98 1.64
CA LEU A 80 -10.58 19.78 1.74
C LEU A 80 -10.82 21.10 2.48
N LYS A 81 -11.95 21.75 2.22
CA LYS A 81 -12.31 22.98 2.91
C LYS A 81 -12.54 22.74 4.41
N GLU A 82 -13.26 21.68 4.78
CA GLU A 82 -13.48 21.32 6.19
C GLU A 82 -12.16 21.04 6.91
N LEU A 83 -11.23 20.34 6.27
CA LEU A 83 -9.89 20.08 6.81
C LEU A 83 -9.06 21.38 6.93
N GLN A 84 -9.13 22.27 5.94
CA GLN A 84 -8.43 23.55 5.95
C GLN A 84 -8.98 24.49 7.03
N ASP A 85 -10.30 24.53 7.21
CA ASP A 85 -10.98 25.31 8.24
C ASP A 85 -10.61 24.78 9.64
N ALA A 86 -10.53 23.45 9.81
CA ALA A 86 -10.07 22.82 11.06
C ALA A 86 -8.61 23.17 11.40
N ILE A 87 -7.70 23.20 10.41
CA ILE A 87 -6.33 23.67 10.62
C ILE A 87 -6.29 25.14 11.00
N THR A 88 -7.07 25.99 10.31
CA THR A 88 -7.11 27.43 10.58
C THR A 88 -7.62 27.72 12.00
N GLU A 89 -8.54 26.88 12.50
CA GLU A 89 -8.99 26.96 13.89
C GLU A 89 -7.93 26.45 14.87
N ALA A 90 -7.22 25.38 14.51
CA ALA A 90 -6.10 24.88 15.31
C ALA A 90 -4.93 25.86 15.41
N GLU A 91 -4.64 26.62 14.36
CA GLU A 91 -3.66 27.70 14.40
C GLU A 91 -4.04 28.84 15.36
N LYS A 92 -5.33 29.02 15.64
CA LYS A 92 -5.82 30.07 16.55
C LYS A 92 -5.99 29.60 18.00
N GLN A 93 -6.36 28.33 18.20
CA GLN A 93 -6.78 27.82 19.50
C GLN A 93 -5.89 26.72 20.08
N TYR A 94 -5.15 25.99 19.25
CA TYR A 94 -4.41 24.78 19.64
C TYR A 94 -2.90 24.93 19.42
N GLY A 95 -2.13 23.88 19.74
CA GLY A 95 -0.67 23.90 19.69
C GLY A 95 -0.12 23.32 18.38
N ASP A 96 1.21 23.23 18.31
CA ASP A 96 1.95 22.71 17.15
C ASP A 96 1.58 21.25 16.81
N VAL A 97 1.02 20.48 17.75
CA VAL A 97 0.62 19.07 17.57
C VAL A 97 -0.66 18.97 16.75
N GLU A 98 -1.69 19.76 17.08
CA GLU A 98 -2.97 19.74 16.37
C GLU A 98 -2.83 20.29 14.95
N ILE A 99 -1.96 21.29 14.75
CA ILE A 99 -1.62 21.80 13.42
C ILE A 99 -0.94 20.72 12.58
N LYS A 100 -0.03 19.93 13.19
CA LYS A 100 0.64 18.81 12.53
C LYS A 100 -0.37 17.73 12.11
N ASP A 101 -1.26 17.33 13.00
CA ASP A 101 -2.24 16.28 12.72
C ASP A 101 -3.23 16.70 11.63
N GLY A 102 -3.65 17.97 11.62
CA GLY A 102 -4.45 18.52 10.53
C GLY A 102 -3.73 18.54 9.18
N LYS A 103 -2.46 18.97 9.15
CA LYS A 103 -1.63 18.90 7.93
C LYS A 103 -1.44 17.46 7.43
N LEU A 104 -1.25 16.51 8.35
CA LEU A 104 -1.16 15.09 8.04
C LEU A 104 -2.48 14.55 7.46
N ALA A 105 -3.62 14.97 8.00
CA ALA A 105 -4.95 14.60 7.47
C ALA A 105 -5.16 15.12 6.04
N ILE A 106 -4.68 16.33 5.72
CA ILE A 106 -4.68 16.85 4.35
C ILE A 106 -3.81 15.99 3.42
N ALA A 107 -2.60 15.62 3.85
CA ALA A 107 -1.72 14.77 3.04
C ALA A 107 -2.36 13.39 2.77
N HIS A 108 -2.96 12.77 3.80
CA HIS A 108 -3.74 11.54 3.64
C HIS A 108 -4.92 11.71 2.69
N HIS A 109 -5.62 12.84 2.74
CA HIS A 109 -6.73 13.12 1.82
C HIS A 109 -6.26 13.17 0.37
N TYR A 110 -5.18 13.92 0.07
CA TYR A 110 -4.62 13.98 -1.29
C TYR A 110 -4.17 12.61 -1.80
N CYS A 111 -3.57 11.81 -0.92
CA CYS A 111 -3.14 10.47 -1.27
C CYS A 111 -4.38 9.57 -1.54
N ARG A 112 -5.50 9.78 -0.82
CA ARG A 112 -6.76 9.01 -0.94
C ARG A 112 -7.44 9.25 -2.27
N ILE A 113 -7.53 10.52 -2.67
CA ILE A 113 -8.14 10.92 -3.95
C ILE A 113 -7.26 10.58 -5.18
N GLY A 114 -6.08 10.00 -4.96
CA GLY A 114 -5.17 9.59 -6.02
C GLY A 114 -4.36 10.74 -6.64
N ASP A 115 -4.29 11.89 -5.98
CA ASP A 115 -3.39 12.99 -6.36
C ASP A 115 -2.03 12.79 -5.68
N TRP A 116 -1.26 11.84 -6.19
CA TRP A 116 -0.02 11.40 -5.57
C TRP A 116 1.10 12.43 -5.63
N GLN A 117 1.09 13.32 -6.63
CA GLN A 117 2.10 14.36 -6.74
C GLN A 117 1.92 15.40 -5.62
N THR A 118 0.70 15.92 -5.46
CA THR A 118 0.39 16.85 -4.37
C THR A 118 0.57 16.16 -3.01
N ALA A 119 0.19 14.89 -2.88
CA ALA A 119 0.42 14.13 -1.66
C ALA A 119 1.92 14.03 -1.31
N GLN A 120 2.79 13.76 -2.29
CA GLN A 120 4.23 13.67 -2.08
C GLN A 120 4.78 15.00 -1.53
N GLU A 121 4.43 16.13 -2.16
CA GLU A 121 4.86 17.46 -1.72
C GLU A 121 4.42 17.75 -0.27
N ARG A 122 3.17 17.44 0.07
CA ARG A 122 2.65 17.64 1.45
C ARG A 122 3.32 16.75 2.48
N TYR A 123 3.68 15.53 2.12
CA TYR A 123 4.43 14.63 3.00
C TYR A 123 5.87 15.09 3.20
N GLU A 124 6.52 15.59 2.15
CA GLU A 124 7.87 16.16 2.24
C GLU A 124 7.88 17.41 3.14
N ASP A 125 6.93 18.32 2.99
CA ASP A 125 6.76 19.49 3.86
C ASP A 125 6.61 19.09 5.35
N LEU A 126 5.95 17.95 5.62
CA LEU A 126 5.74 17.44 6.98
C LEU A 126 6.98 16.80 7.60
N LEU A 127 7.88 16.23 6.79
CA LEU A 127 9.09 15.57 7.29
C LEU A 127 10.07 16.56 7.95
N ASP A 128 10.05 17.82 7.51
CA ASP A 128 10.84 18.92 8.06
C ASP A 128 10.24 19.52 9.35
N ALA A 129 9.01 19.13 9.72
CA ALA A 129 8.35 19.61 10.92
C ALA A 129 9.03 19.08 12.19
N LYS A 130 9.43 20.00 13.08
CA LYS A 130 10.10 19.67 14.36
C LYS A 130 9.25 18.84 15.33
N ALA A 131 7.92 18.91 15.21
CA ALA A 131 6.97 18.21 16.08
C ALA A 131 6.70 16.75 15.67
N LEU A 132 7.38 16.24 14.64
CA LEU A 132 7.16 14.90 14.12
C LEU A 132 8.09 13.89 14.80
N ASP A 133 7.49 12.93 15.51
CA ASP A 133 8.18 11.81 16.12
C ASP A 133 8.73 10.83 15.06
N SER A 134 9.72 10.03 15.46
CA SER A 134 10.40 9.11 14.54
C SER A 134 9.46 8.06 13.94
N THR A 135 8.45 7.59 14.69
CA THR A 135 7.47 6.61 14.20
C THR A 135 6.59 7.21 13.11
N SER A 136 6.08 8.43 13.33
CA SER A 136 5.33 9.16 12.30
C SER A 136 6.17 9.44 11.06
N LYS A 137 7.47 9.73 11.20
CA LYS A 137 8.40 9.85 10.06
C LYS A 137 8.50 8.57 9.26
N VAL A 138 8.66 7.42 9.92
CA VAL A 138 8.71 6.13 9.21
C VAL A 138 7.38 5.86 8.50
N ASN A 139 6.24 6.12 9.12
CA ASN A 139 4.93 5.97 8.48
C ASN A 139 4.78 6.82 7.22
N ILE A 140 5.28 8.06 7.24
CA ILE A 140 5.30 8.93 6.06
C ILE A 140 6.23 8.35 4.98
N TYR A 141 7.45 7.92 5.32
CA TYR A 141 8.35 7.28 4.36
C TYR A 141 7.77 6.01 3.73
N LEU A 142 7.11 5.17 4.51
CA LEU A 142 6.41 3.98 3.99
C LEU A 142 5.26 4.37 3.05
N THR A 143 4.56 5.48 3.31
CA THR A 143 3.52 6.00 2.42
C THR A 143 4.10 6.53 1.11
N LEU A 144 5.21 7.28 1.17
CA LEU A 144 5.94 7.73 -0.02
C LEU A 144 6.49 6.55 -0.83
N MET A 145 7.00 5.52 -0.15
CA MET A 145 7.47 4.30 -0.79
C MET A 145 6.33 3.54 -1.49
N ARG A 146 5.11 3.50 -0.91
CA ARG A 146 3.93 2.95 -1.59
C ARG A 146 3.66 3.67 -2.90
N ILE A 147 3.61 5.00 -2.87
CA ILE A 147 3.43 5.82 -4.08
C ILE A 147 4.51 5.49 -5.11
N ALA A 148 5.78 5.46 -4.71
CA ALA A 148 6.89 5.15 -5.61
C ALA A 148 6.81 3.73 -6.19
N LEU A 149 6.41 2.73 -5.39
CA LEU A 149 6.19 1.36 -5.86
C LEU A 149 5.08 1.31 -6.91
N PHE A 150 4.03 2.12 -6.76
CA PHE A 150 2.94 2.22 -7.73
C PHE A 150 3.35 2.91 -9.02
N GLU A 151 4.14 3.98 -8.95
CA GLU A 151 4.72 4.65 -10.12
C GLU A 151 5.82 3.83 -10.80
N LYS A 152 6.29 2.76 -10.14
CA LYS A 152 7.43 1.93 -10.55
C LYS A 152 8.74 2.72 -10.62
N ASP A 153 8.85 3.76 -9.79
CA ASP A 153 10.07 4.56 -9.67
C ASP A 153 11.05 3.84 -8.72
N VAL A 154 12.00 3.12 -9.31
CA VAL A 154 12.98 2.32 -8.57
C VAL A 154 13.89 3.21 -7.72
N THR A 155 14.26 4.39 -8.21
CA THR A 155 15.19 5.30 -7.53
C THR A 155 14.53 5.89 -6.28
N LYS A 156 13.31 6.44 -6.42
CA LYS A 156 12.56 6.96 -5.27
C LYS A 156 12.25 5.87 -4.25
N CYS A 157 11.91 4.66 -4.69
CA CYS A 157 11.67 3.55 -3.76
C CYS A 157 12.89 3.27 -2.87
N GLN A 158 14.09 3.20 -3.47
CA GLN A 158 15.32 2.95 -2.71
C GLN A 158 15.65 4.13 -1.79
N GLU A 159 15.48 5.37 -2.25
CA GLU A 159 15.72 6.56 -1.44
C GLU A 159 14.83 6.60 -0.20
N TRP A 160 13.53 6.35 -0.35
CA TRP A 160 12.59 6.33 0.76
C TRP A 160 12.84 5.15 1.71
N LEU A 161 13.23 4.00 1.18
CA LEU A 161 13.63 2.85 1.98
C LEU A 161 14.85 3.15 2.86
N ASP A 162 15.92 3.70 2.28
CA ASP A 162 17.14 4.07 3.01
C ASP A 162 16.84 5.10 4.12
N LYS A 163 15.93 6.05 3.85
CA LYS A 163 15.48 7.03 4.85
C LYS A 163 14.64 6.38 5.96
N ALA A 164 13.76 5.44 5.62
CA ALA A 164 12.96 4.69 6.58
C ALA A 164 13.84 3.82 7.50
N GLU A 165 14.83 3.13 6.96
CA GLU A 165 15.78 2.32 7.73
C GLU A 165 16.58 3.16 8.73
N LYS A 166 17.08 4.33 8.30
CA LYS A 166 17.80 5.26 9.18
C LYS A 166 16.93 5.78 10.33
N GLN A 167 15.67 6.10 10.06
CA GLN A 167 14.75 6.54 11.13
C GLN A 167 14.36 5.39 12.06
N PHE A 168 14.31 4.16 11.56
CA PHE A 168 14.07 2.97 12.39
C PHE A 168 15.17 2.77 13.43
N GLU A 169 16.45 2.95 13.08
CA GLU A 169 17.56 2.82 14.05
C GLU A 169 17.39 3.76 15.26
N VAL A 170 16.69 4.88 15.07
CA VAL A 170 16.38 5.86 16.11
C VAL A 170 15.07 5.54 16.83
N ALA A 171 14.05 5.06 16.12
CA ALA A 171 12.73 4.77 16.68
C ALA A 171 12.71 3.50 17.57
N GLY A 172 13.50 2.48 17.22
CA GLY A 172 13.62 1.23 18.00
C GLY A 172 12.35 0.37 18.05
N ASP A 173 11.31 0.71 17.29
CA ASP A 173 10.03 0.00 17.28
C ASP A 173 10.10 -1.28 16.44
N TRP A 174 9.77 -2.40 17.07
CA TRP A 174 9.81 -3.73 16.47
C TRP A 174 8.72 -3.92 15.40
N GLU A 175 7.54 -3.33 15.59
CA GLU A 175 6.43 -3.46 14.64
C GLU A 175 6.74 -2.72 13.33
N THR A 176 7.24 -1.49 13.45
CA THR A 176 7.72 -0.68 12.32
C THR A 176 8.82 -1.41 11.54
N ARG A 177 9.73 -2.12 12.21
CA ARG A 177 10.79 -2.91 11.56
C ARG A 177 10.21 -3.99 10.64
N ASN A 178 9.19 -4.70 11.10
CA ASN A 178 8.58 -5.77 10.32
C ASN A 178 7.88 -5.19 9.08
N ARG A 179 7.22 -4.03 9.22
CA ARG A 179 6.65 -3.32 8.07
C ARG A 179 7.72 -2.96 7.06
N VAL A 180 8.80 -2.28 7.47
CA VAL A 180 9.91 -1.89 6.56
C VAL A 180 10.49 -3.11 5.82
N ARG A 181 10.66 -4.26 6.48
CA ARG A 181 11.12 -5.50 5.83
C ARG A 181 10.19 -6.03 4.76
N VAL A 182 8.88 -5.96 4.98
CA VAL A 182 7.89 -6.36 3.96
C VAL A 182 7.99 -5.42 2.76
N TYR A 183 8.15 -4.11 2.98
CA TYR A 183 8.36 -3.12 1.93
C TYR A 183 9.65 -3.35 1.14
N GLU A 184 10.77 -3.61 1.83
CA GLU A 184 12.05 -3.98 1.23
C GLU A 184 11.89 -5.23 0.36
N ALA A 185 11.26 -6.28 0.89
CA ALA A 185 11.04 -7.51 0.16
C ALA A 185 10.21 -7.29 -1.13
N MET A 186 9.20 -6.43 -1.07
CA MET A 186 8.39 -6.06 -2.23
C MET A 186 9.20 -5.29 -3.28
N HIS A 187 10.03 -4.34 -2.85
CA HIS A 187 10.93 -3.63 -3.75
C HIS A 187 11.94 -4.58 -4.42
N LEU A 188 12.54 -5.49 -3.64
CA LEU A 188 13.48 -6.50 -4.13
C LEU A 188 12.83 -7.45 -5.14
N ALA A 189 11.62 -7.91 -4.87
CA ALA A 189 10.89 -8.82 -5.75
C ALA A 189 10.40 -8.14 -7.04
N GLN A 190 9.79 -6.96 -6.94
CA GLN A 190 9.11 -6.32 -8.07
C GLN A 190 10.05 -5.51 -8.97
N ASN A 191 10.97 -4.74 -8.37
CA ASN A 191 11.81 -3.79 -9.12
C ASN A 191 13.19 -4.37 -9.43
N LEU A 192 13.81 -5.07 -8.47
CA LEU A 192 15.18 -5.55 -8.58
C LEU A 192 15.31 -7.04 -8.97
N ARG A 193 14.19 -7.78 -8.99
CA ARG A 193 14.13 -9.23 -9.29
C ARG A 193 15.07 -10.09 -8.44
N LYS A 194 15.36 -9.66 -7.21
CA LYS A 194 16.19 -10.38 -6.23
C LYS A 194 15.31 -11.29 -5.37
N PHE A 195 14.84 -12.39 -5.96
CA PHE A 195 13.80 -13.23 -5.38
C PHE A 195 14.23 -14.01 -4.12
N GLU A 196 15.49 -14.44 -4.06
CA GLU A 196 16.05 -15.17 -2.92
C GLU A 196 16.01 -14.32 -1.63
N LYS A 197 16.61 -13.12 -1.67
CA LYS A 197 16.58 -12.17 -0.55
C LYS A 197 15.16 -11.74 -0.17
N ALA A 198 14.30 -11.51 -1.17
CA ALA A 198 12.91 -11.18 -0.92
C ALA A 198 12.18 -12.33 -0.19
N ALA A 199 12.39 -13.58 -0.60
CA ALA A 199 11.79 -14.75 0.05
C ALA A 199 12.26 -14.90 1.50
N GLU A 200 13.55 -14.71 1.78
CA GLU A 200 14.09 -14.76 3.15
C GLU A 200 13.45 -13.71 4.07
N LEU A 201 13.34 -12.46 3.59
CA LEU A 201 12.71 -11.36 4.33
C LEU A 201 11.23 -11.63 4.60
N LEU A 202 10.48 -12.13 3.61
CA LEU A 202 9.07 -12.47 3.75
C LEU A 202 8.84 -13.63 4.72
N ILE A 203 9.65 -14.70 4.65
CA ILE A 203 9.59 -15.82 5.60
C ILE A 203 9.83 -15.31 7.02
N SER A 204 10.84 -14.45 7.21
CA SER A 204 11.17 -13.91 8.54
C SER A 204 10.08 -13.02 9.13
N SER A 205 9.23 -12.43 8.28
CA SER A 205 8.16 -11.51 8.67
C SER A 205 6.79 -12.21 8.73
N LEU A 206 6.75 -13.54 8.55
CA LEU A 206 5.50 -14.27 8.33
C LEU A 206 4.62 -14.40 9.58
N ALA A 207 5.24 -14.70 10.72
CA ALA A 207 4.55 -14.79 12.02
C ALA A 207 4.19 -13.41 12.60
N THR A 208 4.69 -12.33 12.01
CA THR A 208 4.69 -10.98 12.59
C THR A 208 4.24 -9.92 11.58
N PHE A 209 3.42 -10.35 10.62
CA PHE A 209 2.94 -9.51 9.54
C PHE A 209 1.96 -8.45 10.07
N THR A 210 2.33 -7.18 9.86
CA THR A 210 1.51 -6.01 10.23
C THR A 210 1.35 -5.00 9.10
N ALA A 211 1.87 -5.28 7.90
CA ALA A 211 1.80 -4.40 6.73
C ALA A 211 0.49 -4.57 5.92
N SER A 212 -0.65 -4.52 6.61
CA SER A 212 -2.00 -4.65 6.01
C SER A 212 -2.31 -3.55 4.98
N GLU A 213 -1.63 -2.41 5.10
CA GLU A 213 -1.71 -1.26 4.22
C GLU A 213 -1.12 -1.50 2.81
N LEU A 214 -0.28 -2.54 2.64
CA LEU A 214 0.40 -2.86 1.40
C LEU A 214 -0.17 -4.12 0.75
N LEU A 215 -0.45 -5.15 1.55
CA LEU A 215 -0.96 -6.44 1.09
C LEU A 215 -1.99 -6.98 2.08
N SER A 216 -3.00 -7.69 1.57
CA SER A 216 -3.81 -8.54 2.45
C SER A 216 -2.93 -9.69 2.96
N PHE A 217 -3.22 -10.18 4.17
CA PHE A 217 -2.50 -11.32 4.73
C PHE A 217 -2.49 -12.53 3.80
N GLU A 218 -3.60 -12.79 3.12
CA GLU A 218 -3.68 -13.87 2.13
C GLU A 218 -2.75 -13.66 0.93
N HIS A 219 -2.67 -12.43 0.41
CA HIS A 219 -1.76 -12.10 -0.70
C HIS A 219 -0.31 -12.18 -0.26
N PHE A 220 0.00 -11.68 0.94
CA PHE A 220 1.33 -11.79 1.54
C PHE A 220 1.76 -13.25 1.64
N VAL A 221 0.96 -14.13 2.24
CA VAL A 221 1.29 -15.57 2.36
C VAL A 221 1.42 -16.24 0.98
N THR A 222 0.53 -15.89 0.05
CA THR A 222 0.60 -16.43 -1.33
C THR A 222 1.91 -16.03 -2.01
N LEU A 223 2.33 -14.76 -1.89
CA LEU A 223 3.59 -14.27 -2.46
C LEU A 223 4.80 -14.93 -1.79
N THR A 224 4.78 -15.09 -0.47
CA THR A 224 5.85 -15.80 0.25
C THR A 224 6.00 -17.22 -0.28
N VAL A 225 4.91 -18.00 -0.37
CA VAL A 225 4.95 -19.37 -0.89
C VAL A 225 5.50 -19.43 -2.31
N LEU A 226 5.04 -18.55 -3.21
CA LEU A 226 5.48 -18.53 -4.60
C LEU A 226 6.95 -18.14 -4.76
N LEU A 227 7.40 -17.08 -4.07
CA LEU A 227 8.78 -16.61 -4.12
C LEU A 227 9.75 -17.62 -3.49
N SER A 228 9.37 -18.20 -2.36
CA SER A 228 10.14 -19.25 -1.73
C SER A 228 10.24 -20.47 -2.64
N ALA A 229 9.13 -20.93 -3.22
CA ALA A 229 9.12 -22.08 -4.13
C ALA A 229 10.00 -21.87 -5.37
N ALA A 230 10.10 -20.64 -5.87
CA ALA A 230 10.91 -20.30 -7.03
C ALA A 230 12.40 -20.12 -6.73
N SER A 231 12.76 -19.78 -5.48
CA SER A 231 14.10 -19.25 -5.16
C SER A 231 14.87 -20.05 -4.13
N LEU A 232 14.20 -20.84 -3.29
CA LEU A 232 14.83 -21.53 -2.15
C LEU A 232 14.92 -23.04 -2.37
N GLU A 233 15.90 -23.65 -1.74
CA GLU A 233 16.08 -25.11 -1.77
C GLU A 233 15.01 -25.85 -0.96
N ARG A 234 14.69 -27.08 -1.39
CA ARG A 234 13.68 -27.95 -0.78
C ARG A 234 13.79 -28.11 0.75
N PRO A 235 14.98 -28.26 1.36
CA PRO A 235 15.09 -28.39 2.81
C PRO A 235 14.59 -27.15 3.56
N ILE A 236 14.91 -25.95 3.05
CA ILE A 236 14.51 -24.67 3.63
C ILE A 236 13.00 -24.48 3.53
N LEU A 237 12.42 -24.86 2.39
CA LEU A 237 10.97 -24.85 2.17
C LEU A 237 10.23 -25.75 3.17
N LYS A 238 10.74 -26.96 3.40
CA LYS A 238 10.14 -27.92 4.33
C LYS A 238 10.16 -27.42 5.77
N GLN A 239 11.26 -26.78 6.16
CA GLN A 239 11.45 -26.32 7.54
C GLN A 239 10.65 -25.05 7.82
N ASN A 240 10.73 -24.06 6.92
CA ASN A 240 10.28 -22.70 7.21
C ASN A 240 8.92 -22.36 6.62
N VAL A 241 8.50 -23.03 5.53
CA VAL A 241 7.25 -22.70 4.82
C VAL A 241 6.19 -23.77 5.03
N GLN A 242 6.53 -25.06 4.83
CA GLN A 242 5.54 -26.15 4.93
C GLN A 242 5.00 -26.35 6.36
N ARG A 243 5.83 -26.09 7.37
CA ARG A 243 5.48 -26.28 8.78
C ARG A 243 4.91 -25.02 9.44
N SER A 244 4.88 -23.89 8.72
CA SER A 244 4.33 -22.66 9.28
C SER A 244 2.80 -22.77 9.39
N PRO A 245 2.22 -22.49 10.58
CA PRO A 245 0.77 -22.51 10.77
C PRO A 245 0.05 -21.47 9.93
N GLU A 246 0.65 -20.29 9.73
CA GLU A 246 0.10 -19.20 8.91
C GLU A 246 -0.05 -19.62 7.45
N VAL A 247 0.96 -20.32 6.91
CA VAL A 247 0.92 -20.87 5.56
C VAL A 247 -0.17 -21.93 5.45
N LEU A 248 -0.22 -22.87 6.39
CA LEU A 248 -1.23 -23.94 6.39
C LEU A 248 -2.67 -23.40 6.45
N GLN A 249 -2.89 -22.34 7.23
CA GLN A 249 -4.19 -21.68 7.33
C GLN A 249 -4.65 -21.13 5.98
N VAL A 250 -3.78 -20.43 5.24
CA VAL A 250 -4.12 -19.86 3.93
C VAL A 250 -4.20 -20.95 2.85
N LEU A 251 -3.33 -21.97 2.91
CA LEU A 251 -3.37 -23.10 1.99
C LEU A 251 -4.67 -23.90 2.10
N ALA A 252 -5.23 -24.05 3.31
CA ALA A 252 -6.52 -24.72 3.51
C ALA A 252 -7.67 -24.04 2.74
N GLY A 253 -7.61 -22.72 2.56
CA GLY A 253 -8.60 -21.95 1.80
C GLY A 253 -8.39 -21.93 0.28
N LYS A 254 -7.18 -22.25 -0.21
CA LYS A 254 -6.80 -22.14 -1.63
C LYS A 254 -6.35 -23.48 -2.22
N SER A 255 -7.30 -24.25 -2.71
CA SER A 255 -7.07 -25.58 -3.30
C SER A 255 -5.95 -25.61 -4.35
N ARG A 256 -5.89 -24.64 -5.28
CA ARG A 256 -4.85 -24.61 -6.32
C ARG A 256 -3.44 -24.36 -5.78
N LEU A 257 -3.30 -23.44 -4.83
CA LEU A 257 -2.00 -23.12 -4.22
C LEU A 257 -1.52 -24.29 -3.35
N ALA A 258 -2.43 -24.92 -2.60
CA ALA A 258 -2.15 -26.12 -1.84
C ALA A 258 -1.71 -27.29 -2.73
N THR A 259 -2.41 -27.55 -3.83
CA THR A 259 -2.00 -28.58 -4.79
C THR A 259 -0.63 -28.28 -5.40
N PHE A 260 -0.39 -27.04 -5.83
CA PHE A 260 0.90 -26.63 -6.38
C PHE A 260 2.03 -26.85 -5.37
N PHE A 261 1.88 -26.32 -4.16
CA PHE A 261 2.91 -26.41 -3.13
C PHE A 261 3.15 -27.86 -2.70
N ASN A 262 2.09 -28.65 -2.49
CA ASN A 262 2.21 -30.06 -2.11
C ASN A 262 2.81 -30.93 -3.24
N SER A 263 2.64 -30.56 -4.51
CA SER A 263 3.24 -31.28 -5.63
C SER A 263 4.74 -31.01 -5.81
N LEU A 264 5.20 -29.84 -5.34
CA LEU A 264 6.59 -29.43 -5.42
C LEU A 264 7.45 -30.08 -4.33
N MET A 265 6.86 -30.30 -3.15
CA MET A 265 7.50 -30.89 -1.98
C MET A 265 7.73 -32.39 -2.12
#